data_AF-A0AAE5RT19-F1
#
_entry.id   AF-A0AAE5RT19-F1
#
_cell.length_a   1.000
_cell.length_b   1.000
_cell.length_c   1.000
_cell.angle_alpha   90.00
_cell.angle_beta   90.00
_cell.angle_gamma   90.00
#
_symmetry.space_group_name_H-M   'P 1'
#
loop_
_entity.id
_entity.type
_entity.pdbx_description
1 polymer ?
#
loop_
_entity_poly.entity_id
_entity_poly.type
_entity_poly.pdbx_seq_one_letter_code
_entity_poly.pdbx_strand_id
1 'polypeptide(L)'
;MSVNPNEPACLKVPAADMEQFVGAPARIRETNNGFCSWKGSISGAYVKVMYFKGESLGIPAGAERAYFDQGIEVIKAENKPGELVEIPALGESAWGLKIAENPTNFYSVYMFKNKDSITIMSNGVGYDATVKIAQLAAHM
;
A
#
# COMPACT_ATOMS: atom_id res chain seq x y z
N MET A 1 10.29 18.32 5.97
CA MET A 1 10.64 17.82 4.62
C MET A 1 9.69 18.43 3.61
N SER A 2 10.17 18.76 2.41
CA SER A 2 9.33 19.23 1.31
C SER A 2 8.65 18.06 0.60
N VAL A 3 7.40 18.22 0.18
CA VAL A 3 6.69 17.26 -0.65
C VAL A 3 7.38 17.14 -2.02
N ASN A 4 7.67 15.92 -2.46
CA ASN A 4 8.22 15.59 -3.78
C ASN A 4 7.21 14.73 -4.58
N PRO A 5 6.41 15.33 -5.48
CA PRO A 5 5.45 14.59 -6.29
C PRO A 5 6.05 13.54 -7.22
N ASN A 6 7.36 13.64 -7.51
CA ASN A 6 8.08 12.72 -8.38
C ASN A 6 8.69 11.53 -7.62
N GLU A 7 8.44 11.41 -6.32
CA GLU A 7 8.81 10.23 -5.56
C GLU A 7 8.19 8.97 -6.21
N PRO A 8 8.95 7.90 -6.48
CA PRO A 8 8.43 6.69 -7.14
C PRO A 8 7.13 6.14 -6.55
N ALA A 9 6.96 6.22 -5.22
CA ALA A 9 5.72 5.82 -4.57
C ALA A 9 4.49 6.66 -4.97
N CYS A 10 4.68 7.95 -5.27
CA CYS A 10 3.60 8.82 -5.75
C CYS A 10 3.18 8.49 -7.19
N LEU A 11 4.08 7.89 -7.97
CA LEU A 11 3.84 7.55 -9.37
C LEU A 11 3.13 6.22 -9.56
N LYS A 12 3.06 5.39 -8.49
CA LYS A 12 2.35 4.11 -8.54
C LYS A 12 0.85 4.26 -8.71
N VAL A 13 0.27 5.36 -8.24
CA VAL A 13 -1.16 5.65 -8.44
C VAL A 13 -1.29 7.11 -8.86
N PRO A 14 -1.74 7.39 -10.09
CA PRO A 14 -1.95 8.76 -10.56
C PRO A 14 -2.89 9.54 -9.64
N ALA A 15 -2.63 10.85 -9.51
CA ALA A 15 -3.44 11.74 -8.68
C ALA A 15 -4.93 11.67 -9.05
N ALA A 16 -5.24 11.65 -10.35
CA ALA A 16 -6.61 11.57 -10.87
C ALA A 16 -7.34 10.28 -10.44
N ASP A 17 -6.63 9.14 -10.42
CA ASP A 17 -7.20 7.90 -9.89
C ASP A 17 -7.41 7.98 -8.38
N MET A 18 -6.49 8.66 -7.68
CA MET A 18 -6.59 8.84 -6.23
C MET A 18 -7.81 9.67 -5.80
N GLU A 19 -8.27 10.61 -6.63
CA GLU A 19 -9.47 11.41 -6.35
C GLU A 19 -10.73 10.55 -6.16
N GLN A 20 -10.80 9.38 -6.80
CA GLN A 20 -11.92 8.44 -6.63
C GLN A 20 -11.99 7.88 -5.20
N PHE A 21 -10.87 7.86 -4.47
CA PHE A 21 -10.77 7.26 -3.14
C PHE A 21 -10.71 8.30 -2.02
N VAL A 22 -9.96 9.39 -2.21
CA VAL A 22 -9.79 10.42 -1.17
C VAL A 22 -10.58 11.70 -1.43
N GLY A 23 -11.23 11.81 -2.59
CA GLY A 23 -12.01 12.98 -3.03
C GLY A 23 -11.17 14.03 -3.75
N ALA A 24 -11.79 14.75 -4.68
CA ALA A 24 -11.15 15.83 -5.41
C ALA A 24 -11.10 17.16 -4.61
N PRO A 25 -10.03 17.97 -4.73
CA PRO A 25 -8.76 17.59 -5.36
C PRO A 25 -7.93 16.70 -4.44
N ALA A 26 -7.40 15.59 -4.96
CA ALA A 26 -6.45 14.76 -4.22
C ALA A 26 -5.09 15.47 -4.16
N ARG A 27 -4.51 15.57 -2.96
CA ARG A 27 -3.22 16.24 -2.75
C ARG A 27 -2.25 15.33 -2.01
N ILE A 28 -1.00 15.35 -2.47
CA ILE A 28 0.11 14.72 -1.76
C ILE A 28 0.37 15.51 -0.48
N ARG A 29 0.45 14.81 0.66
CA ARG A 29 0.65 15.43 1.98
C ARG A 29 2.05 15.23 2.50
N GLU A 30 2.62 14.07 2.25
CA GLU A 30 3.93 13.69 2.76
C GLU A 30 4.58 12.72 1.79
N THR A 31 5.89 12.87 1.64
CA THR A 31 6.75 12.03 0.81
C THR A 31 8.07 11.82 1.52
N ASN A 32 8.63 10.62 1.36
CA ASN A 32 9.99 10.27 1.74
C ASN A 32 10.47 9.16 0.80
N ASN A 33 11.73 8.72 0.91
CA ASN A 33 12.29 7.69 0.05
C ASN A 33 11.49 6.36 0.16
N GLY A 34 10.66 6.08 -0.86
CA GLY A 34 9.79 4.92 -0.92
C GLY A 34 8.37 5.14 -0.37
N PHE A 35 7.94 6.37 -0.09
CA PHE A 35 6.60 6.63 0.43
C PHE A 35 5.94 7.89 -0.11
N CYS A 36 4.63 7.79 -0.31
CA CYS A 36 3.76 8.88 -0.71
C CYS A 36 2.40 8.78 -0.01
N SER A 37 1.88 9.89 0.50
CA SER A 37 0.53 9.92 1.07
C SER A 37 -0.38 10.96 0.46
N TRP A 38 -1.66 10.63 0.42
CA TRP A 38 -2.71 11.36 -0.25
C TRP A 38 -3.86 11.67 0.70
N LYS A 39 -4.41 12.87 0.53
CA LYS A 39 -5.64 13.31 1.18
C LYS A 39 -6.43 14.22 0.24
N GLY A 40 -7.74 14.06 0.21
CA GLY A 40 -8.65 14.87 -0.57
C GLY A 40 -9.78 15.46 0.25
N SER A 41 -10.94 15.64 -0.36
CA SER A 41 -12.13 16.24 0.24
C SER A 41 -12.97 15.28 1.09
N ILE A 42 -12.81 13.96 0.94
CA ILE A 42 -13.55 12.99 1.76
C ILE A 42 -12.99 13.02 3.18
N SER A 43 -13.84 13.33 4.14
CA SER A 43 -13.44 13.40 5.55
C SER A 43 -13.01 12.02 6.07
N GLY A 44 -11.89 11.99 6.79
CA GLY A 44 -11.31 10.74 7.30
C GLY A 44 -10.60 9.87 6.26
N ALA A 45 -10.76 10.15 4.96
CA ALA A 45 -10.06 9.41 3.91
C ALA A 45 -8.58 9.80 3.85
N TYR A 46 -7.74 8.78 3.95
CA TYR A 46 -6.29 8.90 3.81
C TYR A 46 -5.77 7.64 3.14
N VAL A 47 -4.84 7.82 2.20
CA VAL A 47 -4.17 6.72 1.51
C VAL A 47 -2.67 6.94 1.57
N LYS A 48 -1.94 5.87 1.86
CA LYS A 48 -0.49 5.80 1.86
C LYS A 48 -0.06 4.71 0.90
N VAL A 49 0.86 5.06 0.01
CA VAL A 49 1.57 4.14 -0.87
C VAL A 49 3.01 4.05 -0.38
N MET A 50 3.46 2.86 -0.07
CA MET A 50 4.87 2.56 0.13
C MET A 50 5.34 1.69 -1.04
N TYR A 51 6.47 2.04 -1.62
CA TYR A 51 7.08 1.33 -2.73
C TYR A 51 8.56 1.17 -2.45
N PHE A 52 8.97 -0.08 -2.33
CA PHE A 52 10.35 -0.46 -2.11
C PHE A 52 10.81 -1.28 -3.29
N LYS A 53 11.80 -0.74 -4.00
CA LYS A 53 12.48 -1.50 -5.05
C LYS A 53 13.32 -2.58 -4.39
N GLY A 54 13.35 -3.79 -4.93
CA GLY A 54 14.04 -4.93 -4.32
C GLY A 54 15.47 -4.62 -3.82
N GLU A 55 16.24 -3.89 -4.64
CA GLU A 55 17.64 -3.53 -4.35
C GLU A 55 17.80 -2.36 -3.37
N SER A 56 16.74 -1.57 -3.13
CA SER A 56 16.82 -0.30 -2.40
C SER A 56 16.84 -0.41 -0.87
N LEU A 57 16.53 -1.59 -0.33
CA LEU A 57 16.42 -1.82 1.12
C LEU A 57 17.67 -2.45 1.75
N GLY A 58 18.78 -2.54 1.00
CA GLY A 58 19.95 -3.30 1.45
C GLY A 58 19.67 -4.81 1.56
N ILE A 59 18.57 -5.28 0.97
CA ILE A 59 18.24 -6.69 0.86
C ILE A 59 19.22 -7.30 -0.14
N PRO A 60 19.90 -8.42 0.19
CA PRO A 60 20.77 -9.12 -0.76
C PRO A 60 20.01 -9.48 -2.04
N ALA A 61 20.66 -9.30 -3.19
CA ALA A 61 20.06 -9.66 -4.47
C ALA A 61 19.61 -11.14 -4.47
N GLY A 62 18.37 -11.39 -4.84
CA GLY A 62 17.74 -12.72 -4.81
C GLY A 62 17.06 -13.09 -3.49
N ALA A 63 17.18 -12.27 -2.43
CA ALA A 63 16.50 -12.47 -1.15
C ALA A 63 15.18 -11.68 -1.01
N GLU A 64 14.78 -10.91 -2.03
CA GLU A 64 13.65 -9.99 -1.97
C GLU A 64 12.34 -10.71 -1.66
N ARG A 65 12.12 -11.87 -2.29
CA ARG A 65 10.95 -12.70 -2.05
C ARG A 65 10.92 -13.25 -0.63
N ALA A 66 12.03 -13.79 -0.15
CA ALA A 66 12.12 -14.36 1.19
C ALA A 66 11.88 -13.28 2.26
N TYR A 67 12.38 -12.06 2.04
CA TYR A 67 12.15 -10.94 2.93
C TYR A 67 10.68 -10.51 2.96
N PHE A 68 10.02 -10.46 1.80
CA PHE A 68 8.59 -10.20 1.72
C PHE A 68 7.78 -11.27 2.46
N ASP A 69 8.04 -12.55 2.18
CA ASP A 69 7.34 -13.67 2.82
C ASP A 69 7.53 -13.64 4.35
N GLN A 70 8.75 -13.35 4.83
CA GLN A 70 9.01 -13.17 6.25
C GLN A 70 8.17 -12.04 6.86
N GLY A 71 8.06 -10.89 6.16
CA GLY A 71 7.21 -9.79 6.59
C GLY A 71 5.75 -10.17 6.70
N ILE A 72 5.23 -10.95 5.73
CA ILE A 72 3.87 -11.49 5.77
C ILE A 72 3.67 -12.40 6.98
N GLU A 73 4.61 -13.29 7.28
CA GLU A 73 4.50 -14.17 8.45
C GLU A 73 4.51 -13.40 9.78
N VAL A 74 5.28 -12.31 9.88
CA VAL A 74 5.23 -11.41 11.05
C VAL A 74 3.84 -10.77 11.17
N ILE A 75 3.30 -10.24 10.07
CA ILE A 75 1.95 -9.63 10.07
C ILE A 75 0.89 -10.67 10.46
N LYS A 76 0.99 -11.91 9.97
CA LYS A 76 0.08 -13.00 10.39
C LYS A 76 0.18 -13.29 11.89
N ALA A 77 1.38 -13.29 12.45
CA ALA A 77 1.61 -13.55 13.87
C ALA A 77 1.07 -12.42 14.78
N GLU A 78 1.08 -11.18 14.29
CA GLU A 78 0.61 -10.00 15.04
C GLU A 78 -0.91 -9.78 14.97
N ASN A 79 -1.63 -10.45 14.06
CA ASN A 79 -3.06 -10.25 13.83
C ASN A 79 -3.87 -11.53 14.10
N LYS A 80 -5.19 -11.41 14.29
CA LYS A 80 -6.04 -12.57 14.57
C LYS A 80 -6.12 -13.47 13.32
N PRO A 81 -6.30 -14.79 13.50
CA PRO A 81 -6.53 -15.70 12.37
C PRO A 81 -7.68 -15.22 11.48
N GLY A 82 -7.42 -15.14 10.17
CA GLY A 82 -8.38 -14.69 9.17
C GLY A 82 -8.44 -13.17 8.93
N GLU A 83 -7.69 -12.35 9.68
CA GLU A 83 -7.61 -10.91 9.40
C GLU A 83 -6.65 -10.60 8.24
N LEU A 84 -5.58 -11.37 8.07
CA LEU A 84 -4.73 -11.30 6.88
C LEU A 84 -5.15 -12.37 5.88
N VAL A 85 -5.63 -11.96 4.71
CA VAL A 85 -6.16 -12.86 3.67
C VAL A 85 -5.38 -12.70 2.37
N GLU A 86 -5.17 -13.80 1.66
CA GLU A 86 -4.50 -13.77 0.37
C GLU A 86 -5.39 -13.12 -0.71
N ILE A 87 -4.78 -12.42 -1.66
CA ILE A 87 -5.43 -11.80 -2.83
C ILE A 87 -4.79 -12.40 -4.11
N PRO A 88 -5.27 -13.56 -4.60
CA PRO A 88 -4.58 -14.34 -5.63
C PRO A 88 -4.41 -13.65 -6.99
N ALA A 89 -5.23 -12.62 -7.29
CA ALA A 89 -5.23 -11.93 -8.57
C ALA A 89 -4.31 -10.68 -8.60
N LEU A 90 -3.49 -10.48 -7.57
CA LEU A 90 -2.69 -9.27 -7.40
C LEU A 90 -1.21 -9.61 -7.20
N GLY A 91 -0.37 -9.25 -8.17
CA GLY A 91 1.07 -9.50 -8.13
C GLY A 91 1.43 -10.99 -8.18
N GLU A 92 2.64 -11.31 -7.74
CA GLU A 92 3.11 -12.70 -7.54
C GLU A 92 2.69 -13.25 -6.17
N SER A 93 2.52 -12.36 -5.20
CA SER A 93 1.91 -12.62 -3.90
C SER A 93 1.30 -11.33 -3.39
N ALA A 94 0.08 -11.39 -2.86
CA ALA A 94 -0.53 -10.25 -2.20
C ALA A 94 -1.42 -10.69 -1.05
N TRP A 95 -1.46 -9.86 -0.02
CA TRP A 95 -2.18 -10.10 1.22
C TRP A 95 -2.88 -8.83 1.67
N GLY A 96 -4.17 -8.93 1.96
CA GLY A 96 -4.97 -7.83 2.50
C GLY A 96 -5.24 -8.02 3.98
N LEU A 97 -5.00 -6.98 4.77
CA LEU A 97 -5.32 -6.94 6.19
C LEU A 97 -6.68 -6.28 6.39
N LYS A 98 -7.60 -7.05 6.96
CA LYS A 98 -8.97 -6.67 7.30
C LYS A 98 -9.21 -6.97 8.78
N ILE A 99 -8.89 -5.99 9.62
CA ILE A 99 -9.08 -6.06 11.07
C ILE A 99 -10.58 -6.19 11.37
N ALA A 100 -10.96 -7.13 12.25
CA ALA A 100 -12.36 -7.40 12.58
C ALA A 100 -12.98 -6.28 13.42
N GLU A 101 -12.23 -5.79 14.42
CA GLU A 101 -12.59 -4.65 15.26
C GLU A 101 -11.78 -3.43 14.82
N ASN A 102 -12.27 -2.71 13.82
CA ASN A 102 -11.50 -1.69 13.10
C ASN A 102 -12.08 -0.27 13.26
N PRO A 103 -12.02 0.33 14.46
CA PRO A 103 -12.62 1.64 14.74
C PRO A 103 -11.94 2.78 13.96
N THR A 104 -10.68 2.60 13.56
CA THR A 104 -9.92 3.56 12.76
C THR A 104 -10.19 3.40 11.26
N ASN A 105 -11.00 2.41 10.87
CA ASN A 105 -11.29 2.04 9.49
C ASN A 105 -10.00 1.86 8.66
N PHE A 106 -8.97 1.27 9.30
CA PHE A 106 -7.64 1.04 8.76
C PHE A 106 -7.57 -0.26 7.95
N TYR A 107 -7.01 -0.19 6.75
CA TYR A 107 -6.74 -1.37 5.93
C TYR A 107 -5.35 -1.30 5.34
N SER A 108 -4.77 -2.45 5.05
CA SER A 108 -3.55 -2.53 4.26
C SER A 108 -3.60 -3.65 3.24
N VAL A 109 -2.88 -3.46 2.13
CA VAL A 109 -2.61 -4.49 1.14
C VAL A 109 -1.11 -4.50 0.90
N TYR A 110 -0.49 -5.65 1.13
CA TYR A 110 0.92 -5.92 0.90
C TYR A 110 1.02 -6.73 -0.39
N MET A 111 1.91 -6.34 -1.30
CA MET A 111 2.07 -6.99 -2.59
C MET A 111 3.55 -7.10 -2.94
N PHE A 112 3.90 -8.25 -3.50
CA PHE A 112 5.19 -8.50 -4.13
C PHE A 112 5.03 -8.72 -5.63
N LYS A 113 5.85 -8.03 -6.43
CA LYS A 113 5.85 -8.17 -7.89
C LYS A 113 7.19 -7.72 -8.46
N ASN A 114 7.79 -8.52 -9.35
CA ASN A 114 9.04 -8.16 -10.04
C ASN A 114 10.19 -7.78 -9.08
N LYS A 115 10.32 -8.50 -7.95
CA LYS A 115 11.26 -8.21 -6.85
C LYS A 115 10.94 -6.98 -6.00
N ASP A 116 9.90 -6.22 -6.35
CA ASP A 116 9.52 -5.03 -5.61
C ASP A 116 8.42 -5.35 -4.60
N SER A 117 8.44 -4.61 -3.50
CA SER A 117 7.38 -4.64 -2.49
C SER A 117 6.58 -3.34 -2.56
N ILE A 118 5.26 -3.47 -2.70
CA ILE A 118 4.32 -2.35 -2.65
C ILE A 118 3.38 -2.59 -1.47
N THR A 119 3.15 -1.56 -0.67
CA THR A 119 2.14 -1.59 0.38
C THR A 119 1.20 -0.42 0.23
N ILE A 120 -0.09 -0.70 0.17
CA ILE A 120 -1.14 0.31 0.30
C ILE A 120 -1.63 0.26 1.73
N MET A 121 -1.70 1.40 2.39
CA MET A 121 -2.38 1.55 3.67
C MET A 121 -3.43 2.63 3.53
N SER A 122 -4.57 2.46 4.18
CA SER A 122 -5.64 3.43 4.08
C SER A 122 -6.44 3.55 5.36
N ASN A 123 -7.09 4.70 5.52
CA ASN A 123 -8.11 4.93 6.53
C ASN A 123 -9.30 5.60 5.86
N GLY A 124 -10.52 5.28 6.30
CA GLY A 124 -11.72 6.02 5.88
C GLY A 124 -12.21 5.73 4.46
N VAL A 125 -11.52 4.89 3.68
CA VAL A 125 -11.89 4.56 2.28
C VAL A 125 -12.49 3.16 2.10
N GLY A 126 -12.28 2.26 3.06
CA GLY A 126 -12.78 0.87 2.99
C GLY A 126 -11.78 -0.14 2.42
N TYR A 127 -12.01 -1.43 2.73
CA TYR A 127 -11.13 -2.53 2.30
C TYR A 127 -11.09 -2.68 0.77
N ASP A 128 -12.26 -2.73 0.12
CA ASP A 128 -12.34 -2.96 -1.34
C ASP A 128 -11.67 -1.82 -2.12
N ALA A 129 -11.82 -0.57 -1.66
CA ALA A 129 -11.11 0.58 -2.21
C ALA A 129 -9.58 0.42 -2.06
N THR A 130 -9.12 -0.06 -0.90
CA THR A 130 -7.69 -0.33 -0.64
C THR A 130 -7.14 -1.38 -1.59
N VAL A 131 -7.89 -2.47 -1.83
CA VAL A 131 -7.56 -3.48 -2.83
C VAL A 131 -7.53 -2.89 -4.24
N LYS A 132 -8.48 -2.01 -4.59
CA LYS A 132 -8.51 -1.36 -5.89
C LYS A 132 -7.32 -0.44 -6.12
N ILE A 133 -6.91 0.32 -5.10
CA ILE A 133 -5.70 1.14 -5.14
C ILE A 133 -4.47 0.25 -5.36
N ALA A 134 -4.40 -0.90 -4.67
CA ALA A 134 -3.30 -1.84 -4.84
C ALA A 134 -3.25 -2.44 -6.25
N GLN A 135 -4.40 -2.72 -6.85
CA GLN A 135 -4.50 -3.13 -8.26
C GLN A 135 -3.94 -2.04 -9.19
N LEU A 136 -4.34 -0.78 -9.02
CA LEU A 136 -3.79 0.32 -9.82
C LEU A 136 -2.27 0.41 -9.67
N ALA A 137 -1.77 0.32 -8.42
CA ALA A 137 -0.34 0.34 -8.11
C ALA A 137 0.45 -0.83 -8.73
N ALA A 138 -0.20 -1.97 -8.98
CA ALA A 138 0.43 -3.14 -9.59
C ALA A 138 0.64 -3.02 -11.10
N HIS A 139 -0.12 -2.15 -11.77
CA HIS A 139 -0.09 -2.00 -13.24
C HIS A 139 0.84 -0.89 -13.72
N MET A 140 1.41 -0.11 -12.81
CA MET A 140 2.31 1.01 -13.07
C MET A 140 3.77 0.67 -12.78
#